data_AF-A0A6V7JBX3-F1
#
_entry.id   AF-A0A6V7JBX3-F1
#
_cell.length_a   1.000
_cell.length_b   1.000
_cell.length_c   1.000
_cell.angle_alpha   90.00
_cell.angle_beta   90.00
_cell.angle_gamma   90.00
#
_symmetry.space_group_name_H-M   'P 1'
#
loop_
_entity.id
_entity.type
_entity.pdbx_description
1 polymer ?
#
loop_
_entity_poly.entity_id
_entity_poly.type
_entity_poly.pdbx_seq_one_letter_code
_entity_poly.pdbx_strand_id
1 'polypeptide(L)'
;TRAENLHKLHPHIYKDPNHKPELAIALTDFEALCGFRPVSQIQYFLKHIPELSKTVGDDVVNDFIASAEADSRTHLQRCLEGLLTYHADSTADRLRGFLERLRIM
;
A
#
# COMPACT_ATOMS: atom_id res chain seq x y z
N THR A 1 -22.39 -11.38 3.03
CA THR A 1 -21.17 -10.90 2.32
C THR A 1 -20.28 -10.08 3.26
N ARG A 2 -19.06 -9.65 2.85
CA ARG A 2 -18.21 -8.77 3.69
C ARG A 2 -18.89 -7.43 4.00
N ALA A 3 -19.62 -6.86 3.03
CA ALA A 3 -20.35 -5.60 3.21
C ALA A 3 -21.45 -5.71 4.28
N GLU A 4 -22.30 -6.74 4.22
CA GLU A 4 -23.31 -7.03 5.26
C GLU A 4 -22.69 -7.15 6.66
N ASN A 5 -21.55 -7.84 6.78
CA ASN A 5 -20.87 -8.02 8.07
C ASN A 5 -20.35 -6.69 8.62
N LEU A 6 -19.74 -5.87 7.75
CA LEU A 6 -19.21 -4.56 8.14
C LEU A 6 -20.33 -3.58 8.53
N HIS A 7 -21.46 -3.57 7.81
CA HIS A 7 -22.64 -2.77 8.17
C HIS A 7 -23.21 -3.18 9.54
N LYS A 8 -23.31 -4.49 9.82
CA LYS A 8 -23.77 -5.00 11.12
C LYS A 8 -22.84 -4.60 12.27
N LEU A 9 -21.52 -4.67 12.06
CA LEU A 9 -20.51 -4.39 13.10
C LEU A 9 -20.30 -2.90 13.33
N HIS A 10 -20.34 -2.09 12.27
CA HIS A 10 -20.05 -0.65 12.34
C HIS A 10 -21.02 0.18 11.47
N PRO A 11 -22.32 0.25 11.83
CA PRO A 11 -23.36 0.85 11.00
C PRO A 11 -23.18 2.36 10.77
N HIS A 12 -22.46 3.05 11.64
CA HIS A 12 -22.14 4.47 11.46
C HIS A 12 -21.03 4.72 10.42
N ILE A 13 -20.19 3.72 10.15
CA ILE A 13 -19.07 3.80 9.18
C ILE A 13 -19.53 3.20 7.84
N TYR A 14 -20.10 2.00 7.87
CA TYR A 14 -20.63 1.31 6.68
C TYR A 14 -22.15 1.47 6.70
N LYS A 15 -22.67 2.39 5.89
CA LYS A 15 -24.05 2.87 5.98
C LYS A 15 -25.11 1.89 5.48
N ASP A 16 -24.73 0.94 4.64
CA ASP A 16 -25.61 -0.05 4.04
C ASP A 16 -24.86 -1.37 3.76
N PRO A 17 -25.58 -2.49 3.52
CA PRO A 17 -24.96 -3.81 3.36
C PRO A 17 -24.50 -4.15 1.94
N ASN A 18 -24.56 -3.22 0.97
CA ASN A 18 -24.32 -3.54 -0.43
C ASN A 18 -22.84 -3.45 -0.82
N HIS A 19 -22.46 -4.23 -1.83
CA HIS A 19 -21.24 -3.99 -2.59
C HIS A 19 -21.34 -2.69 -3.42
N LYS A 20 -20.21 -2.00 -3.61
CA LYS A 20 -20.12 -0.74 -4.35
C LYS A 20 -19.17 -0.88 -5.54
N PRO A 21 -19.62 -1.45 -6.67
CA PRO A 21 -18.84 -1.36 -7.91
C PRO A 21 -18.83 0.09 -8.41
N GLU A 22 -17.66 0.56 -8.85
CA GLU A 22 -17.47 1.93 -9.34
C GLU A 22 -16.93 1.91 -10.77
N LEU A 23 -17.34 2.89 -11.57
CA LEU A 23 -16.84 3.12 -12.93
C LEU A 23 -16.45 4.60 -13.04
N ALA A 24 -15.23 4.86 -13.49
CA ALA A 24 -14.74 6.20 -13.77
C ALA A 24 -14.49 6.36 -15.28
N ILE A 25 -14.99 7.45 -15.87
CA ILE A 25 -14.75 7.83 -17.27
C ILE A 25 -14.16 9.24 -17.27
N ALA A 26 -12.97 9.38 -17.83
CA ALA A 26 -12.27 10.65 -17.91
C ALA A 26 -12.92 11.56 -18.99
N LEU A 27 -13.37 12.76 -18.60
CA LEU A 27 -13.89 13.78 -19.53
C LEU A 27 -12.80 14.75 -19.99
N THR A 28 -11.73 14.85 -19.21
CA THR A 28 -10.49 15.59 -19.47
C THR A 28 -9.32 14.72 -18.98
N ASP A 29 -8.10 15.22 -19.09
CA ASP A 29 -6.93 14.57 -18.49
C ASP A 29 -7.21 14.21 -17.01
N PHE A 30 -6.91 12.95 -16.68
CA PHE A 30 -7.24 12.35 -15.40
C PHE A 30 -6.16 11.36 -14.98
N GLU A 31 -5.76 11.42 -13.72
CA GLU A 31 -4.78 10.52 -13.13
C GLU A 31 -5.39 9.78 -11.94
N ALA A 32 -5.11 8.48 -11.82
CA ALA A 32 -5.57 7.65 -10.71
C ALA A 32 -4.55 6.57 -10.35
N LEU A 33 -4.60 6.15 -9.08
CA LEU A 33 -3.99 4.93 -8.62
C LEU A 33 -5.04 3.81 -8.68
N CYS A 34 -4.77 2.73 -9.41
CA CYS A 34 -5.68 1.61 -9.57
C CYS A 34 -4.94 0.27 -9.43
N GLY A 35 -5.24 -0.45 -8.35
CA GLY A 35 -4.60 -1.74 -8.05
C GLY A 35 -3.14 -1.61 -7.61
N PHE A 36 -2.52 -2.77 -7.37
CA PHE A 36 -1.09 -2.86 -7.07
C PHE A 36 -0.26 -2.92 -8.36
N ARG A 37 0.95 -2.38 -8.30
CA ARG A 37 1.95 -2.57 -9.38
C ARG A 37 2.34 -4.06 -9.51
N PRO A 38 2.91 -4.48 -10.65
CA PRO A 38 3.51 -5.81 -10.76
C PRO A 38 4.53 -6.08 -9.65
N VAL A 39 4.58 -7.32 -9.16
CA VAL A 39 5.42 -7.73 -8.01
C VAL A 39 6.88 -7.31 -8.20
N SER A 40 7.42 -7.53 -9.39
CA SER A 40 8.80 -7.14 -9.75
C SER A 40 9.06 -5.64 -9.62
N GLN A 41 8.09 -4.78 -9.97
CA GLN A 41 8.20 -3.33 -9.78
C GLN A 41 8.16 -2.95 -8.30
N ILE A 42 7.30 -3.60 -7.50
CA ILE A 42 7.24 -3.35 -6.06
C ILE A 42 8.57 -3.74 -5.41
N GLN A 43 9.09 -4.93 -5.72
CA GLN A 43 10.41 -5.39 -5.26
C GLN A 43 11.52 -4.43 -5.70
N TYR A 44 11.47 -3.92 -6.93
CA TYR A 44 12.41 -2.90 -7.40
C TYR A 44 12.36 -1.65 -6.52
N PHE A 45 11.19 -1.07 -6.28
CA PHE A 45 11.09 0.14 -5.45
C PHE A 45 11.52 -0.11 -4.00
N LEU A 46 11.20 -1.28 -3.44
CA LEU A 46 11.66 -1.67 -2.10
C LEU A 46 13.17 -1.92 -2.02
N LYS A 47 13.87 -2.14 -3.14
CA LYS A 47 15.34 -2.19 -3.18
C LYS A 47 15.98 -0.82 -3.30
N HIS A 48 15.31 0.11 -3.99
CA HIS A 48 15.91 1.37 -4.41
C HIS A 48 15.39 2.60 -3.63
N ILE A 49 14.39 2.44 -2.77
CA ILE A 49 13.83 3.52 -1.94
C ILE A 49 14.03 3.16 -0.46
N PRO A 50 15.17 3.52 0.15
CA PRO A 50 15.50 3.10 1.52
C PRO A 50 14.51 3.64 2.56
N GLU A 51 13.89 4.80 2.31
CA GLU A 51 12.87 5.37 3.20
C GLU A 51 11.60 4.51 3.21
N LEU A 52 11.21 3.99 2.03
CA LEU A 52 10.08 3.09 1.90
C LEU A 52 10.39 1.74 2.57
N SER A 53 11.57 1.18 2.31
CA SER A 53 11.96 -0.13 2.87
C SER A 53 11.98 -0.11 4.39
N LYS A 54 12.58 0.95 4.97
CA LYS A 54 12.56 1.17 6.42
C LYS A 54 11.14 1.27 6.95
N THR A 55 10.25 1.99 6.25
CA THR A 55 8.83 2.17 6.61
C THR A 55 8.08 0.85 6.66
N VAL A 56 8.29 -0.01 5.67
CA VAL A 56 7.69 -1.34 5.64
C VAL A 56 8.31 -2.28 6.69
N GLY A 57 9.60 -2.12 6.99
CA GLY A 57 10.37 -2.97 7.89
C GLY A 57 11.31 -3.88 7.12
N ASP A 58 12.60 -3.82 7.44
CA ASP A 58 13.66 -4.47 6.65
C ASP A 58 13.48 -5.98 6.56
N ASP A 59 13.07 -6.66 7.64
CA ASP A 59 12.81 -8.10 7.63
C ASP A 59 11.66 -8.48 6.68
N VAL A 60 10.57 -7.71 6.70
CA VAL A 60 9.40 -7.92 5.83
C VAL A 60 9.77 -7.70 4.36
N VAL A 61 10.61 -6.68 4.10
CA VAL A 61 11.10 -6.37 2.75
C VAL A 61 12.02 -7.47 2.24
N ASN A 62 12.94 -7.96 3.06
CA ASN A 62 13.87 -9.03 2.69
C ASN A 62 13.12 -10.33 2.36
N ASP A 63 12.14 -10.70 3.19
CA ASP A 63 11.24 -11.84 2.94
C ASP A 63 10.53 -11.69 1.58
N PHE A 64 9.95 -10.52 1.31
CA PHE A 64 9.21 -10.29 0.06
C PHE A 64 10.12 -10.28 -1.18
N ILE A 65 11.33 -9.75 -1.06
CA ILE A 65 12.33 -9.76 -2.14
C ILE A 65 12.78 -11.18 -2.45
N ALA A 66 12.88 -12.06 -1.45
CA ALA A 66 13.27 -13.45 -1.62
C ALA A 66 12.12 -14.35 -2.10
N SER A 67 10.87 -13.89 -2.04
CA SER A 67 9.69 -14.67 -2.39
C SER A 67 9.51 -14.89 -3.90
N ALA A 68 8.93 -16.04 -4.27
CA ALA A 68 8.48 -16.31 -5.63
C ALA A 68 7.12 -15.65 -5.91
N GLU A 69 6.77 -15.42 -7.19
CA GLU A 69 5.50 -14.77 -7.55
C GLU A 69 4.25 -15.49 -7.01
N ALA A 70 4.30 -16.82 -6.91
CA ALA A 70 3.19 -17.62 -6.38
C ALA A 70 2.80 -17.26 -4.93
N ASP A 71 3.76 -16.79 -4.13
CA ASP A 71 3.56 -16.42 -2.73
C ASP A 71 3.39 -14.91 -2.51
N SER A 72 3.36 -14.14 -3.59
CA SER A 72 3.42 -12.67 -3.56
C SER A 72 2.28 -12.02 -2.78
N ARG A 73 1.07 -12.61 -2.79
CA ARG A 73 -0.09 -12.04 -2.09
C ARG A 73 0.14 -11.91 -0.59
N THR A 74 0.61 -12.98 0.05
CA THR A 74 0.81 -13.00 1.51
C THR A 74 1.91 -12.04 1.92
N HIS A 75 3.01 -12.02 1.16
CA HIS A 75 4.12 -11.11 1.43
C HIS A 75 3.75 -9.65 1.17
N LEU A 76 3.02 -9.35 0.10
CA LEU A 76 2.52 -8.01 -0.20
C LEU A 76 1.55 -7.52 0.88
N GLN A 77 0.69 -8.41 1.41
CA GLN A 77 -0.18 -8.07 2.54
C GLN A 77 0.64 -7.67 3.77
N ARG A 78 1.71 -8.41 4.11
CA ARG A 78 2.63 -8.04 5.20
C ARG A 78 3.32 -6.72 4.94
N CYS A 79 3.77 -6.46 3.71
CA CYS A 79 4.38 -5.18 3.36
C CYS A 79 3.40 -4.01 3.55
N LEU A 80 2.16 -4.17 3.11
CA LEU A 80 1.12 -3.16 3.26
C LEU A 80 0.76 -2.93 4.73
N GLU A 81 0.68 -4.00 5.52
CA GLU A 81 0.45 -3.90 6.96
C GLU A 81 1.58 -3.12 7.65
N GLY A 82 2.84 -3.45 7.36
CA GLY A 82 4.00 -2.71 7.89
C GLY A 82 3.95 -1.22 7.53
N LEU A 83 3.56 -0.90 6.29
CA LEU A 83 3.38 0.48 5.83
C LEU A 83 2.23 1.22 6.57
N LEU A 84 1.10 0.56 6.82
CA LEU A 84 -0.11 1.19 7.37
C LEU A 84 -0.15 1.22 8.91
N THR A 85 0.67 0.41 9.59
CA THR A 85 0.63 0.25 11.06
C THR A 85 1.78 0.94 11.79
N TYR A 86 2.70 1.60 11.07
CA TYR A 86 3.85 2.25 11.68
C TYR A 86 3.50 3.53 12.46
N HIS A 87 4.35 3.90 13.41
CA HIS A 87 4.18 5.13 14.20
C HIS A 87 4.21 6.38 13.30
N ALA A 88 3.29 7.32 13.55
CA ALA A 88 3.14 8.53 12.72
C ALA A 88 4.41 9.40 12.69
N ASP A 89 5.10 9.56 13.82
CA ASP A 89 6.29 10.41 13.92
C ASP A 89 7.46 9.87 13.08
N SER A 90 7.72 8.57 13.16
CA SER A 90 8.79 7.92 12.40
C SER A 90 8.46 7.82 10.91
N THR A 91 7.18 7.75 10.55
CA THR A 91 6.74 7.82 9.15
C THR A 91 6.97 9.22 8.56
N ALA A 92 6.69 10.28 9.33
CA ALA A 92 6.91 11.65 8.90
C ALA A 92 8.39 11.93 8.62
N ASP A 93 9.30 11.47 9.49
CA ASP A 93 10.74 11.64 9.30
C ASP A 93 11.25 10.93 8.04
N ARG A 94 10.77 9.70 7.79
CA ARG A 94 11.13 8.92 6.59
C ARG A 94 10.60 9.58 5.33
N LEU A 95 9.38 10.12 5.35
CA LEU A 95 8.83 10.86 4.24
C LEU A 95 9.64 12.13 3.94
N ARG A 96 10.09 12.87 4.96
CA ARG A 96 10.98 14.03 4.76
C ARG A 96 12.28 13.61 4.07
N GLY A 97 12.90 12.51 4.50
CA GLY A 97 14.08 11.95 3.83
C GLY A 97 13.84 11.66 2.35
N PHE A 98 12.69 11.03 2.03
CA PHE A 98 12.32 10.72 0.66
C PHE A 98 12.13 11.98 -0.18
N LEU A 99 11.50 13.03 0.37
CA LEU A 99 11.29 14.31 -0.30
C LEU A 99 12.62 15.03 -0.59
N GLU A 100 13.57 15.05 0.35
CA GLU A 100 14.88 15.64 0.09
C GLU A 100 15.63 14.88 -1.01
N ARG A 101 15.52 13.56 -1.03
CA ARG A 101 16.12 12.73 -2.07
C ARG A 101 15.54 13.03 -3.46
N LEU A 102 14.24 13.27 -3.56
CA LEU A 102 13.60 13.65 -4.83
C LEU A 102 14.03 15.03 -5.32
N ARG A 103 14.50 15.93 -4.45
CA ARG A 103 14.96 17.27 -4.85
C ARG A 103 16.35 17.30 -5.48
N ILE A 104 17.15 16.27 -5.23
CA ILE A 104 18.53 16.14 -5.72
C ILE A 104 18.67 15.18 -6.91
N MET A 105 17.56 14.57 -7.34
CA MET A 105 17.44 13.79 -8.58
C MET A 105 16.99 14.68 -9.73
#